data_AF-A0A9D7SKH9-F1
#
_entry.id   AF-A0A9D7SKH9-F1
#
_cell.length_a   1.000
_cell.length_b   1.000
_cell.length_c   1.000
_cell.angle_alpha   90.00
_cell.angle_beta   90.00
_cell.angle_gamma   90.00
#
_symmetry.space_group_name_H-M   'P 1'
#
loop_
_entity.id
_entity.type
_entity.pdbx_description
1 polymer ?
#
loop_
_entity_poly.entity_id
_entity_poly.type
_entity_poly.pdbx_seq_one_letter_code
_entity_poly.pdbx_strand_id
1 'polypeptide(L)'
;MSSPSASRRSAGFSLIEILLVLAILGIISAIAIPSYLGQRHRARVIGDAISNARVLQMGLETLKADTGVYGAANTYTWTAAGLPSDTGPALLPTFTPKGGSKVDFRVTIAPGGVVYTLDVFDPTLGNARVYGTNQFGQELFRWY
;
A
#
# COMPACT_ATOMS: atom_id res chain seq x y z
N MET A 1 15.96 -40.21 -62.23
CA MET A 1 15.62 -40.54 -60.83
C MET A 1 15.31 -39.26 -60.09
N SER A 2 14.04 -38.95 -59.86
CA SER A 2 13.58 -37.78 -59.11
C SER A 2 12.99 -38.25 -57.78
N SER A 3 13.63 -37.89 -56.68
CA SER A 3 13.23 -38.25 -55.32
C SER A 3 11.98 -37.47 -54.93
N PRO A 4 10.91 -38.08 -54.41
CA PRO A 4 9.73 -37.33 -53.97
C PRO A 4 10.06 -36.61 -52.66
N SER A 5 10.05 -35.28 -52.69
CA SER A 5 10.13 -34.45 -51.49
C SER A 5 8.82 -34.54 -50.73
N ALA A 6 8.82 -35.21 -49.57
CA ALA A 6 7.67 -35.26 -48.68
C ALA A 6 7.32 -33.85 -48.18
N SER A 7 6.23 -33.28 -48.68
CA SER A 7 5.69 -32.00 -48.22
C SER A 7 5.18 -32.17 -46.78
N ARG A 8 5.85 -31.52 -45.81
CA ARG A 8 5.32 -31.38 -44.45
C ARG A 8 4.01 -30.61 -44.53
N ARG A 9 2.89 -31.25 -44.20
CA ARG A 9 1.61 -30.56 -44.02
C ARG A 9 1.72 -29.68 -42.78
N SER A 10 1.74 -28.37 -42.97
CA SER A 10 1.53 -27.39 -41.92
C SER A 10 0.07 -27.50 -41.44
N ALA A 11 -0.15 -28.17 -40.32
CA ALA A 11 -1.42 -28.13 -39.61
C ALA A 11 -1.57 -26.74 -38.98
N GLY A 12 -2.49 -25.93 -39.51
CA GLY A 12 -2.88 -24.66 -38.90
C GLY A 12 -3.92 -24.90 -37.79
N PHE A 13 -3.99 -23.97 -36.83
CA PHE A 13 -5.03 -23.98 -35.80
C PHE A 13 -6.42 -23.91 -36.42
N SER A 14 -7.35 -24.70 -35.89
CA SER A 14 -8.75 -24.65 -36.27
C SER A 14 -9.45 -23.43 -35.68
N LEU A 15 -10.42 -22.88 -36.40
CA LEU A 15 -11.29 -21.82 -35.88
C LEU A 15 -12.02 -22.28 -34.60
N ILE A 16 -12.42 -23.54 -34.53
CA ILE A 16 -13.08 -24.06 -33.33
C ILE A 16 -12.12 -24.14 -32.13
N GLU A 17 -10.83 -24.35 -32.37
CA GLU A 17 -9.82 -24.38 -31.31
C GLU A 17 -9.64 -22.98 -30.71
N ILE A 18 -9.56 -21.94 -31.54
CA ILE A 18 -9.46 -20.57 -31.04
C ILE A 18 -10.75 -20.12 -30.34
N LEU A 19 -11.92 -20.50 -30.86
CA LEU A 19 -13.21 -20.20 -30.23
C LEU A 19 -13.36 -20.84 -28.85
N LEU A 20 -13.00 -22.13 -28.71
CA LEU A 20 -13.09 -22.83 -27.43
C LEU A 20 -12.08 -22.29 -26.41
N VAL A 21 -10.86 -21.96 -26.86
CA VAL A 21 -9.82 -21.37 -25.99
C VAL A 21 -10.27 -20.00 -25.46
N LEU A 22 -10.79 -19.13 -26.32
CA LEU A 22 -11.30 -17.82 -25.90
C LEU A 22 -12.50 -17.95 -24.96
N ALA A 23 -13.38 -18.93 -25.18
CA ALA A 23 -14.50 -19.20 -24.29
C ALA A 23 -14.03 -19.58 -22.87
N ILE A 24 -13.06 -20.49 -22.74
CA ILE A 24 -12.51 -20.89 -21.43
C ILE A 24 -11.74 -19.74 -20.78
N LEU A 25 -10.89 -19.03 -21.53
CA LEU A 25 -10.16 -17.86 -21.03
C LEU A 25 -11.11 -16.75 -20.56
N GLY A 26 -12.24 -16.54 -21.25
CA GLY A 26 -13.27 -15.59 -20.85
C GLY A 26 -13.90 -15.92 -19.50
N ILE A 27 -14.24 -17.20 -19.27
CA ILE A 27 -14.81 -17.67 -18.00
C ILE A 27 -13.83 -17.46 -16.84
N ILE A 28 -12.57 -17.85 -17.00
CA ILE A 28 -11.54 -17.70 -15.96
C ILE A 28 -11.27 -16.21 -15.70
N SER A 29 -11.15 -15.40 -16.76
CA SER A 29 -10.85 -13.97 -16.66
C SER A 29 -11.94 -13.19 -15.94
N ALA A 30 -13.21 -13.56 -16.11
CA ALA A 30 -14.32 -12.91 -15.43
C ALA A 30 -14.21 -12.98 -13.89
N ILE A 31 -13.62 -14.05 -13.35
CA ILE A 31 -13.41 -14.22 -11.89
C ILE A 31 -12.03 -13.69 -11.47
N ALA A 32 -11.00 -13.92 -12.30
CA ALA A 32 -9.62 -13.58 -11.97
C ALA A 32 -9.34 -12.08 -12.02
N ILE A 33 -9.88 -11.35 -13.00
CA ILE A 33 -9.61 -9.90 -13.17
C ILE A 33 -10.09 -9.08 -11.96
N PRO A 34 -11.37 -9.15 -11.53
CA PRO A 34 -11.83 -8.31 -10.41
C PRO A 34 -11.09 -8.61 -9.11
N SER A 35 -10.81 -9.90 -8.83
CA SER A 35 -10.03 -10.29 -7.64
C SER A 35 -8.58 -9.78 -7.70
N TYR A 36 -7.94 -9.86 -8.86
CA TYR A 36 -6.59 -9.36 -9.08
C TYR A 36 -6.47 -7.84 -8.94
N LEU A 37 -7.43 -7.08 -9.47
CA LEU A 37 -7.46 -5.62 -9.35
C LEU A 37 -7.61 -5.19 -7.88
N GLY A 38 -8.46 -5.87 -7.11
CA GLY A 38 -8.58 -5.67 -5.67
C GLY A 38 -7.27 -5.92 -4.95
N GLN A 39 -6.63 -7.07 -5.18
CA GLN A 39 -5.34 -7.42 -4.55
C GLN A 39 -4.24 -6.40 -4.85
N ARG A 40 -4.14 -5.92 -6.11
CA ARG A 40 -3.18 -4.89 -6.50
C ARG A 40 -3.40 -3.58 -5.77
N HIS A 41 -4.64 -3.15 -5.64
CA HIS A 41 -4.97 -1.92 -4.91
C HIS A 41 -4.56 -2.03 -3.44
N ARG A 42 -4.92 -3.14 -2.77
CA ARG A 42 -4.54 -3.40 -1.37
C ARG A 42 -3.03 -3.44 -1.18
N ALA A 43 -2.32 -4.17 -2.02
CA ALA A 43 -0.85 -4.28 -1.96
C ALA A 43 -0.18 -2.90 -2.09
N ARG A 44 -0.70 -2.04 -2.97
CA ARG A 44 -0.23 -0.66 -3.10
C ARG A 44 -0.49 0.16 -1.84
N VAL A 45 -1.72 0.17 -1.33
CA VAL A 45 -2.09 0.94 -0.13
C VAL A 45 -1.25 0.52 1.07
N ILE A 46 -1.06 -0.79 1.28
CA ILE A 46 -0.25 -1.31 2.38
C ILE A 46 1.23 -0.97 2.20
N GLY A 47 1.79 -1.11 1.00
CA GLY A 47 3.18 -0.75 0.72
C GLY A 47 3.46 0.75 0.95
N ASP A 48 2.54 1.58 0.50
CA ASP A 48 2.57 3.03 0.73
C ASP A 48 2.44 3.38 2.23
N ALA A 49 1.53 2.72 2.94
CA ALA A 49 1.34 2.92 4.39
C ALA A 49 2.62 2.59 5.18
N ILE A 50 3.25 1.45 4.89
CA ILE A 50 4.48 1.01 5.59
C ILE A 50 5.65 1.93 5.26
N SER A 51 5.83 2.30 3.99
CA SER A 51 6.96 3.14 3.57
C SER A 51 6.88 4.54 4.20
N ASN A 52 5.70 5.18 4.15
CA ASN A 52 5.48 6.47 4.79
C ASN A 52 5.54 6.38 6.33
N ALA A 53 5.03 5.30 6.93
CA ALA A 53 5.16 5.08 8.36
C ALA A 53 6.62 5.01 8.80
N ARG A 54 7.49 4.37 8.02
CA ARG A 54 8.93 4.35 8.29
C ARG A 54 9.57 5.73 8.22
N VAL A 55 9.13 6.58 7.29
CA VAL A 55 9.58 7.98 7.21
C VAL A 55 9.15 8.77 8.45
N LEU A 56 7.93 8.59 8.94
CA LEU A 56 7.48 9.18 10.21
C LEU A 56 8.35 8.71 11.38
N GLN A 57 8.61 7.40 11.50
CA GLN A 57 9.44 6.87 12.59
C GLN A 57 10.84 7.49 12.58
N MET A 58 11.48 7.63 11.42
CA MET A 58 12.79 8.30 11.31
C MET A 58 12.74 9.78 11.76
N GLY A 59 11.67 10.51 11.41
CA GLY A 59 11.46 11.88 11.88
C GLY A 59 11.29 11.95 13.40
N LEU A 60 10.51 11.03 13.97
CA LEU A 60 10.30 10.92 15.42
C LEU A 60 11.60 10.56 16.15
N GLU A 61 12.41 9.65 15.62
CA GLU A 61 13.72 9.31 16.19
C GLU A 61 14.68 10.50 16.18
N THR A 62 14.68 11.30 15.11
CA THR A 62 15.47 12.54 15.04
C THR A 62 15.00 13.53 16.11
N LEU A 63 13.69 13.76 16.23
CA LEU A 63 13.12 14.64 17.24
C LEU A 63 13.46 14.19 18.67
N LYS A 64 13.46 12.88 18.94
CA LYS A 64 13.87 12.33 20.22
C LYS A 64 15.36 12.48 20.48
N ALA A 65 16.21 12.35 19.46
CA ALA A 65 17.64 12.60 19.60
C ALA A 65 17.91 14.06 20.01
N ASP A 66 17.13 15.01 19.48
CA ASP A 66 17.30 16.44 19.75
C ASP A 66 16.69 16.88 21.09
N THR A 67 15.50 16.35 21.44
CA THR A 67 14.70 16.85 22.57
C THR A 67 14.58 15.88 23.74
N GLY A 68 15.06 14.65 23.59
CA GLY A 68 14.94 13.56 24.58
C GLY A 68 13.57 12.86 24.59
N VAL A 69 12.58 13.37 23.86
CA VAL A 69 11.22 12.82 23.77
C VAL A 69 10.73 12.78 22.32
N TYR A 70 9.79 11.91 22.00
CA TYR A 70 9.14 11.90 20.69
C TYR A 70 8.16 13.06 20.52
N GLY A 71 7.75 13.73 21.60
CA GLY A 71 6.87 14.89 21.61
C GLY A 71 6.01 14.98 22.86
N ALA A 72 5.10 15.95 22.91
CA ALA A 72 4.15 16.06 24.01
C ALA A 72 3.09 14.95 23.93
N ALA A 73 2.53 14.57 25.08
CA ALA A 73 1.49 13.55 25.13
C ALA A 73 0.22 14.06 24.43
N ASN A 74 -0.05 13.54 23.24
CA ASN A 74 -1.21 13.89 22.43
C ASN A 74 -1.39 12.86 21.29
N THR A 75 -2.51 12.94 20.58
CA THR A 75 -2.71 12.30 19.28
C THR A 75 -2.51 13.32 18.17
N TYR A 76 -1.56 13.04 17.30
CA TYR A 76 -1.19 13.87 16.15
C TYR A 76 -1.65 13.18 14.88
N THR A 77 -2.43 13.87 14.04
CA THR A 77 -3.02 13.29 12.82
C THR A 77 -2.55 14.04 11.58
N TRP A 78 -2.09 13.31 10.56
CA TRP A 78 -1.86 13.81 9.21
C TRP A 78 -2.94 13.24 8.30
N THR A 79 -3.77 14.10 7.71
CA THR A 79 -4.83 13.66 6.79
C THR A 79 -4.40 13.85 5.34
N ALA A 80 -4.74 12.91 4.46
CA ALA A 80 -4.34 12.95 3.06
C ALA A 80 -5.24 13.83 2.17
N ALA A 81 -6.31 14.43 2.70
CA ALA A 81 -7.22 15.27 1.94
C ALA A 81 -6.83 16.77 2.01
N GLY A 82 -6.26 17.29 0.91
CA GLY A 82 -6.40 18.70 0.53
C GLY A 82 -5.83 19.77 1.47
N LEU A 83 -4.87 19.44 2.33
CA LEU A 83 -4.17 20.47 3.11
C LEU A 83 -3.21 21.25 2.19
N PRO A 84 -3.20 22.59 2.22
CA PRO A 84 -2.02 23.33 1.83
C PRO A 84 -0.85 22.76 2.65
N SER A 85 0.28 22.57 1.98
CA SER A 85 1.44 21.73 2.32
C SER A 85 2.08 21.88 3.70
N ASP A 86 1.56 22.70 4.62
CA ASP A 86 2.34 23.24 5.74
C ASP A 86 1.60 23.30 7.08
N THR A 87 0.58 22.46 7.32
CA THR A 87 0.06 22.30 8.69
C THR A 87 -0.23 20.84 9.03
N GLY A 88 0.81 20.00 8.89
CA GLY A 88 0.90 18.83 9.74
C GLY A 88 0.94 19.28 11.22
N PRO A 89 0.52 18.43 12.17
CA PRO A 89 0.68 18.72 13.59
C PRO A 89 2.14 19.14 13.89
N ALA A 90 2.31 20.05 14.85
CA ALA A 90 3.61 20.62 15.23
C ALA A 90 4.72 19.60 15.52
N LEU A 91 4.34 18.34 15.75
CA LEU A 91 5.25 17.22 15.95
C LEU A 91 6.23 17.02 14.78
N LEU A 92 5.73 17.00 13.54
CA LEU A 92 6.53 16.85 12.31
C LEU A 92 5.82 17.62 11.17
N PRO A 93 5.99 18.96 11.12
CA PRO A 93 5.22 19.82 10.22
C PRO A 93 5.57 19.60 8.75
N THR A 94 6.79 19.13 8.46
CA THR A 94 7.29 18.90 7.09
C THR A 94 7.00 17.50 6.56
N PHE A 95 6.41 16.62 7.37
CA PHE A 95 6.03 15.30 6.89
C PHE A 95 4.79 15.41 6.00
N THR A 96 4.94 15.00 4.75
CA THR A 96 3.83 14.84 3.80
C THR A 96 3.82 13.41 3.27
N PRO A 97 2.69 12.69 3.32
CA PRO A 97 2.55 11.38 2.72
C PRO A 97 2.93 11.40 1.23
N LYS A 98 3.88 10.56 0.82
CA LYS A 98 4.30 10.42 -0.59
C LYS A 98 3.56 9.27 -1.26
N GLY A 99 3.52 9.26 -2.60
CA GLY A 99 3.02 8.13 -3.39
C GLY A 99 1.58 8.24 -3.93
N GLY A 100 0.93 9.39 -3.71
CA GLY A 100 -0.50 9.58 -4.03
C GLY A 100 -1.43 8.81 -3.09
N SER A 101 -0.89 8.36 -1.96
CA SER A 101 -1.57 7.56 -0.96
C SER A 101 -2.56 8.43 -0.22
N LYS A 102 -3.85 8.10 -0.35
CA LYS A 102 -4.93 8.81 0.33
C LYS A 102 -5.10 8.33 1.77
N VAL A 103 -4.02 7.92 2.46
CA VAL A 103 -4.10 7.34 3.80
C VAL A 103 -3.77 8.37 4.88
N ASP A 104 -4.49 8.30 5.99
CA ASP A 104 -4.31 9.17 7.14
C ASP A 104 -3.37 8.49 8.16
N PHE A 105 -2.49 9.26 8.80
CA PHE A 105 -1.56 8.78 9.81
C PHE A 105 -1.95 9.35 11.17
N ARG A 106 -1.94 8.53 12.21
CA ARG A 106 -2.14 8.94 13.60
C ARG A 106 -0.96 8.48 14.45
N VAL A 107 -0.26 9.43 15.06
CA VAL A 107 0.78 9.16 16.07
C VAL A 107 0.19 9.51 17.43
N THR A 108 0.08 8.52 18.31
CA THR A 108 -0.36 8.72 19.69
C THR A 108 0.83 8.61 20.61
N ILE A 109 1.19 9.71 21.27
CA ILE A 109 2.29 9.77 22.24
C ILE A 109 1.73 9.65 23.65
N ALA A 110 2.26 8.70 24.41
CA ALA A 110 1.86 8.45 25.79
C ALA A 110 2.42 9.54 26.74
N PRO A 111 1.87 9.65 27.96
CA PRO A 111 2.47 10.48 29.02
C PRO A 111 3.97 10.22 29.18
N GLY A 112 4.74 11.30 29.34
CA GLY A 112 6.20 11.24 29.41
C GLY A 112 6.91 11.30 28.05
N GLY A 113 6.19 11.27 26.92
CA GLY A 113 6.75 11.60 25.61
C GLY A 113 7.69 10.55 25.01
N VAL A 114 7.95 9.44 25.69
CA VAL A 114 8.98 8.44 25.31
C VAL A 114 8.42 7.17 24.67
N VAL A 115 7.09 7.06 24.58
CA VAL A 115 6.38 5.92 23.98
C VAL A 115 5.36 6.45 22.98
N TYR A 116 5.28 5.83 21.80
CA TYR A 116 4.25 6.16 20.81
C TYR A 116 3.74 4.93 20.06
N THR A 117 2.50 5.01 19.59
CA THR A 117 1.97 4.15 18.53
C THR A 117 1.74 4.96 17.27
N LEU A 118 1.91 4.33 16.12
CA LEU A 118 1.65 4.89 14.81
C LEU A 118 0.64 3.99 14.09
N ASP A 119 -0.50 4.56 13.75
CA ASP A 119 -1.58 3.88 13.05
C ASP A 119 -1.88 4.58 11.73
N VAL A 120 -2.14 3.78 10.70
CA VAL A 120 -2.45 4.25 9.35
C VAL A 120 -3.86 3.83 9.00
N PHE A 121 -4.65 4.75 8.46
CA PHE A 121 -6.06 4.56 8.13
C PHE A 121 -6.31 4.87 6.66
N ASP A 122 -7.19 4.11 6.03
CA ASP A 122 -7.66 4.37 4.68
C ASP A 122 -9.06 5.01 4.71
N PRO A 123 -9.18 6.34 4.48
CA PRO A 123 -10.46 7.04 4.45
C PRO A 123 -11.36 6.59 3.30
N THR A 124 -10.82 5.97 2.23
CA THR A 124 -11.63 5.44 1.13
C THR A 124 -12.36 4.15 1.50
N LEU A 125 -11.92 3.49 2.58
CA LEU A 125 -12.50 2.28 3.14
C LEU A 125 -13.23 2.55 4.47
N GLY A 126 -13.90 3.70 4.58
CA GLY A 126 -14.63 4.08 5.80
C GLY A 126 -13.70 4.34 6.99
N ASN A 127 -12.49 4.85 6.73
CA ASN A 127 -11.45 5.08 7.72
C ASN A 127 -11.01 3.79 8.45
N ALA A 128 -10.93 2.68 7.72
CA ALA A 128 -10.42 1.41 8.23
C ALA A 128 -8.92 1.51 8.53
N ARG A 129 -8.47 0.93 9.64
CA ARG A 129 -7.05 0.81 9.96
C ARG A 129 -6.42 -0.20 8.99
N VAL A 130 -5.31 0.18 8.35
CA VAL A 130 -4.59 -0.66 7.37
C VAL A 130 -3.23 -1.12 7.86
N TYR A 131 -2.59 -0.33 8.72
CA TYR A 131 -1.27 -0.64 9.29
C TYR A 131 -1.13 -0.02 10.68
N GLY A 132 -0.33 -0.64 11.54
CA GLY A 132 -0.02 -0.13 12.87
C GLY A 132 1.33 -0.63 13.37
N THR A 133 2.10 0.25 14.00
CA THR A 133 3.42 -0.03 14.56
C THR A 133 3.69 0.77 15.83
N ASN A 134 4.75 0.44 16.57
CA ASN A 134 5.19 1.15 17.76
C ASN A 134 6.57 1.79 17.58
N GLN A 135 7.10 2.39 18.65
CA GLN A 135 8.41 3.04 18.68
C GLN A 135 9.60 2.10 18.46
N PHE A 136 9.39 0.79 18.54
CA PHE A 136 10.43 -0.22 18.29
C PHE A 136 10.34 -0.80 16.88
N GLY A 137 9.45 -0.28 16.03
CA GLY A 137 9.18 -0.84 14.71
C GLY A 137 8.46 -2.20 14.74
N GLN A 138 7.96 -2.63 15.90
CA GLN A 138 7.16 -3.85 15.98
C GLN A 138 5.83 -3.59 15.30
N GLU A 139 5.43 -4.52 14.43
CA GLU A 139 4.13 -4.46 13.78
C GLU A 139 3.04 -4.86 14.78
N LEU A 140 2.11 -3.95 15.02
CA LEU A 140 0.95 -4.17 15.89
C LEU A 140 -0.28 -4.61 15.09
N PHE A 141 -0.35 -4.19 13.82
CA PHE A 141 -1.47 -4.50 12.95
C PHE A 141 -1.08 -4.39 11.49
N ARG A 142 -1.59 -5.31 10.67
CA ARG A 142 -1.56 -5.25 9.22
C ARG A 142 -2.84 -5.85 8.67
N TRP A 143 -3.45 -5.14 7.75
CA TRP A 143 -4.63 -5.62 7.04
C TRP A 143 -4.22 -6.63 5.94
N TYR A 144 -5.01 -7.70 5.78
CA TYR A 144 -4.82 -8.77 4.78
C TYR A 144 -5.94 -8.73 3.72
#